data_AF-A0A5P1E8W5-F1
#
_entry.id   AF-A0A5P1E8W5-F1
#
_cell.length_a   1.000
_cell.length_b   1.000
_cell.length_c   1.000
_cell.angle_alpha   90.00
_cell.angle_beta   90.00
_cell.angle_gamma   90.00
#
_symmetry.space_group_name_H-M   'P 1'
#
loop_
_entity.id
_entity.type
_entity.pdbx_description
1 polymer ?
#
loop_
_entity_poly.entity_id
_entity_poly.type
_entity_poly.pdbx_seq_one_letter_code
_entity_poly.pdbx_strand_id
1 'polypeptide(L)'
;MARSSAENLVLSTAEMLAAQVQVSHTVMVRIAAICLKCVVDLGIYPTSSPIKTYVISHSELLKKLPNIPPSKSPLLHRIMRLLARMGYFKIIENKSSTGDEENHDELVLYSLTPLSRVLPKTEPFSLSSYVLGSNNPYSTS
;
A
#
# COMPACT_ATOMS: atom_id res chain seq x y z
N MET A 1 7.46 -53.62 8.81
CA MET A 1 8.87 -53.20 8.69
C MET A 1 8.98 -52.27 7.48
N ALA A 2 8.70 -50.97 7.66
CA ALA A 2 9.64 -49.97 8.20
C ALA A 2 10.63 -49.44 7.14
N ARG A 3 10.13 -49.00 5.97
CA ARG A 3 10.97 -48.28 4.99
C ARG A 3 10.22 -47.32 4.07
N SER A 4 9.07 -46.79 4.50
CA SER A 4 8.34 -45.73 3.80
C SER A 4 7.90 -44.65 4.80
N SER A 5 8.84 -44.20 5.62
CA SER A 5 8.62 -43.13 6.61
C SER A 5 9.88 -42.27 6.80
N ALA A 6 10.83 -42.33 5.87
CA ALA A 6 12.13 -41.68 6.00
C ALA A 6 12.64 -41.02 4.71
N GLU A 7 11.78 -40.80 3.72
CA GLU A 7 11.99 -39.68 2.78
C GLU A 7 11.52 -38.41 3.48
N ASN A 8 12.21 -38.07 4.57
CA ASN A 8 12.18 -36.72 5.09
C ASN A 8 12.69 -35.84 3.96
N LEU A 9 11.78 -35.07 3.37
CA LEU A 9 12.06 -33.97 2.46
C LEU A 9 13.09 -33.06 3.10
N VAL A 10 14.37 -33.32 2.87
CA VAL A 10 15.39 -32.29 2.98
C VAL A 10 15.20 -31.45 1.74
N LEU A 11 14.22 -30.54 1.79
CA LEU A 11 14.09 -29.46 0.81
C LEU A 11 15.46 -28.78 0.72
N SER A 12 15.95 -28.60 -0.50
CA SER A 12 17.18 -27.86 -0.73
C SER A 12 17.04 -26.46 -0.16
N THR A 13 18.14 -25.88 0.33
CA THR A 13 18.14 -24.50 0.87
C THR A 13 17.57 -23.49 -0.13
N ALA A 14 17.78 -23.73 -1.43
CA ALA A 14 17.20 -22.92 -2.51
C ALA A 14 15.67 -23.06 -2.60
N GLU A 15 15.15 -24.28 -2.43
CA GLU A 15 13.70 -24.55 -2.45
C GLU A 15 13.02 -23.95 -1.22
N MET A 16 13.64 -24.06 -0.03
CA MET A 16 13.16 -23.40 1.18
C MET A 16 13.14 -21.87 1.04
N LEU A 17 14.18 -21.29 0.44
CA LEU A 17 14.25 -19.85 0.20
C LEU A 17 13.16 -19.40 -0.78
N ALA A 18 12.96 -20.14 -1.88
CA ALA A 18 11.90 -19.86 -2.85
C ALA A 18 10.51 -19.94 -2.21
N ALA A 19 10.26 -20.97 -1.40
CA ALA A 19 9.02 -21.11 -0.65
C ALA A 19 8.81 -19.94 0.33
N GLN A 20 9.86 -19.52 1.04
CA GLN A 20 9.79 -18.39 1.95
C GLN A 20 9.47 -17.08 1.23
N VAL A 21 10.09 -16.84 0.06
CA VAL A 21 9.80 -15.66 -0.78
C VAL A 21 8.33 -15.70 -1.24
N GLN A 22 7.85 -16.84 -1.71
CA GLN A 22 6.48 -16.98 -2.19
C GLN A 22 5.44 -16.77 -1.07
N VAL A 23 5.64 -17.37 0.10
CA VAL A 23 4.76 -17.18 1.26
C VAL A 23 4.78 -15.72 1.71
N SER A 24 5.97 -15.14 1.83
CA SER A 24 6.13 -13.73 2.23
C SER A 24 5.45 -12.78 1.24
N HIS A 25 5.59 -13.03 -0.07
CA HIS A 25 4.93 -12.26 -1.12
C HIS A 25 3.41 -12.31 -0.99
N THR A 26 2.82 -13.50 -0.84
CA THR A 26 1.37 -13.67 -0.70
C THR A 26 0.83 -12.93 0.52
N VAL A 27 1.53 -12.99 1.66
CA VAL A 27 1.16 -12.25 2.88
C VAL A 27 1.23 -10.74 2.63
N MET A 28 2.30 -10.26 1.99
CA MET A 28 2.49 -8.83 1.71
C MET A 28 1.43 -8.28 0.75
N VAL A 29 1.05 -9.04 -0.30
CA VAL A 29 -0.04 -8.66 -1.21
C VAL A 29 -1.37 -8.54 -0.45
N ARG A 30 -1.63 -9.45 0.50
CA ARG A 30 -2.83 -9.37 1.36
C ARG A 30 -2.84 -8.12 2.24
N ILE A 31 -1.71 -7.81 2.88
CA ILE A 31 -1.57 -6.59 3.70
C ILE A 31 -1.77 -5.35 2.83
N ALA A 32 -1.17 -5.32 1.64
CA ALA A 32 -1.35 -4.23 0.69
C ALA A 32 -2.81 -4.02 0.30
N ALA A 33 -3.59 -5.10 0.11
CA ALA A 33 -5.03 -4.99 -0.18
C ALA A 33 -5.83 -4.37 0.99
N ILE A 34 -5.51 -4.73 2.24
CA ILE A 34 -6.14 -4.13 3.44
C ILE A 34 -5.76 -2.65 3.54
N CYS A 35 -4.49 -2.32 3.34
CA CYS A 35 -4.01 -0.93 3.30
C CYS A 35 -4.71 -0.12 2.19
N LEU A 36 -4.91 -0.74 1.02
CA LEU A 36 -5.59 -0.11 -0.10
C LEU A 36 -7.05 0.19 0.24
N LYS A 37 -7.75 -0.75 0.90
CA LYS A 37 -9.09 -0.52 1.45
C LYS A 37 -9.10 0.66 2.42
N CYS A 38 -8.13 0.75 3.34
CA CYS A 38 -8.05 1.91 4.24
C CYS A 38 -7.92 3.23 3.47
N VAL A 39 -7.11 3.29 2.41
CA VAL A 39 -6.98 4.49 1.58
C VAL A 39 -8.29 4.84 0.87
N VAL A 40 -9.01 3.83 0.38
CA VAL A 40 -10.35 3.99 -0.24
C VAL A 40 -11.38 4.49 0.77
N ASP A 41 -11.45 3.87 1.94
CA ASP A 41 -12.38 4.21 3.03
C ASP A 41 -12.14 5.64 3.54
N LEU A 42 -10.88 6.03 3.67
CA LEU A 42 -10.49 7.37 4.10
C LEU A 42 -10.63 8.42 2.98
N GLY A 43 -10.99 8.01 1.76
CA GLY A 43 -11.15 8.91 0.61
C GLY A 43 -9.84 9.60 0.20
N ILE A 44 -8.70 9.01 0.55
CA ILE A 44 -7.38 9.58 0.34
C ILE A 44 -6.92 9.21 -1.07
N TYR A 45 -7.59 9.78 -2.06
CA TYR A 45 -7.11 9.68 -3.43
C TYR A 45 -6.31 10.93 -3.78
N PRO A 46 -5.12 10.76 -4.37
CA PRO A 46 -4.62 11.79 -5.24
C PRO A 46 -5.66 11.96 -6.37
N THR A 47 -6.31 13.12 -6.47
CA THR A 47 -7.44 13.30 -7.39
C THR A 47 -6.97 13.32 -8.83
N SER A 48 -7.65 12.59 -9.72
CA SER A 48 -7.42 12.62 -11.17
C SER A 48 -8.08 13.85 -11.80
N SER A 49 -7.41 15.00 -11.77
CA SER A 49 -7.73 16.07 -12.72
C SER A 49 -6.93 15.83 -14.01
N PRO A 50 -7.52 15.98 -15.21
CA PRO A 50 -6.81 15.72 -16.48
C PRO A 50 -5.63 16.65 -16.74
N ILE A 51 -5.44 17.71 -15.93
CA ILE A 51 -4.51 18.82 -16.21
C ILE A 51 -3.31 18.87 -15.25
N LYS A 52 -3.31 18.13 -14.13
CA LYS A 52 -2.19 18.15 -13.17
C LYS A 52 -1.86 16.74 -12.67
N THR A 53 -0.60 16.35 -12.76
CA THR A 53 -0.01 15.32 -11.88
C THR A 53 -0.20 15.79 -10.45
N TYR A 54 -1.27 15.31 -9.79
CA TYR A 54 -1.53 15.65 -8.41
C TYR A 54 -0.57 14.88 -7.54
N VAL A 55 0.28 15.64 -6.87
CA VAL A 55 1.29 15.15 -5.96
C VAL A 55 0.85 15.57 -4.57
N ILE A 56 0.58 14.62 -3.69
CA ILE A 56 0.12 14.92 -2.32
C ILE A 56 1.28 14.78 -1.34
N SER A 57 1.50 15.81 -0.51
CA SER A 57 2.48 15.78 0.58
C SER A 57 1.89 15.13 1.83
N HIS A 58 2.76 14.71 2.76
CA HIS A 58 2.32 14.18 4.06
C HIS A 58 1.46 15.17 4.87
N SER A 59 1.81 16.47 4.84
CA SER A 59 1.03 17.51 5.51
C SER A 59 -0.35 17.71 4.89
N GLU A 60 -0.49 17.59 3.56
CA GLU A 60 -1.80 17.61 2.91
C GLU A 60 -2.64 16.36 3.21
N LEU A 61 -2.00 15.19 3.29
CA LEU A 61 -2.66 13.94 3.70
C LEU A 61 -3.29 14.08 5.08
N LEU A 62 -2.57 14.65 6.05
CA LEU A 62 -3.07 14.88 7.40
C LEU A 62 -4.19 15.93 7.44
N LYS A 63 -4.08 17.00 6.64
CA LYS A 63 -5.14 18.01 6.52
C LYS A 63 -6.45 17.45 5.98
N LYS A 64 -6.40 16.48 5.06
CA LYS A 64 -7.59 15.77 4.56
C LYS A 64 -8.23 14.86 5.61
N LEU A 65 -7.52 14.57 6.70
CA LEU A 65 -7.93 13.63 7.74
C LEU A 65 -7.87 14.32 9.12
N PRO A 66 -8.67 15.36 9.35
CA PRO A 66 -8.59 16.19 10.56
C PRO A 66 -8.84 15.41 11.86
N ASN A 67 -9.45 14.22 11.78
CA ASN A 67 -9.77 13.38 12.93
C ASN A 67 -8.68 12.35 13.29
N ILE A 68 -7.53 12.34 12.61
CA ILE A 68 -6.43 11.42 12.94
C ILE A 68 -5.62 11.99 14.11
N PRO A 69 -5.48 11.25 15.23
CA PRO A 69 -4.61 11.66 16.32
C PRO A 69 -3.17 11.84 15.82
N PRO A 70 -2.42 12.84 16.30
CA PRO A 70 -1.04 13.07 15.88
C PRO A 70 -0.14 11.84 16.09
N SER A 71 -0.44 11.00 17.09
CA SER A 71 0.26 9.73 17.33
C SER A 71 0.12 8.68 16.20
N LYS A 72 -0.93 8.80 15.36
CA LYS A 72 -1.19 7.88 14.23
C LYS A 72 -0.74 8.45 12.88
N SER A 73 -0.31 9.71 12.83
CA SER A 73 0.25 10.33 11.62
C SER A 73 1.38 9.50 10.97
N PRO A 74 2.36 8.95 11.72
CA PRO A 74 3.41 8.12 11.13
C PRO A 74 2.90 6.80 10.51
N LEU A 75 1.77 6.28 10.99
CA LEU A 75 1.18 5.05 10.44
C LEU A 75 0.64 5.27 9.04
N LEU A 76 0.01 6.42 8.80
CA LEU A 76 -0.46 6.79 7.47
C LEU A 76 0.72 6.86 6.48
N HIS A 77 1.83 7.44 6.92
CA HIS A 77 3.04 7.49 6.12
C HIS A 77 3.58 6.09 5.79
N ARG A 78 3.60 5.17 6.76
CA ARG A 78 4.02 3.78 6.54
C ARG A 78 3.11 3.06 5.54
N ILE A 79 1.80 3.28 5.63
CA ILE A 79 0.80 2.72 4.70
C ILE A 79 1.07 3.22 3.28
N MET A 80 1.22 4.54 3.09
CA MET A 80 1.48 5.12 1.77
C MET A 80 2.81 4.64 1.17
N ARG A 81 3.89 4.55 1.97
CA ARG A 81 5.17 3.98 1.51
C ARG A 81 5.07 2.50 1.15
N LEU A 82 4.28 1.71 1.89
CA LEU A 82 4.04 0.30 1.55
C LEU A 82 3.32 0.19 0.21
N LEU A 83 2.23 0.93 0.02
CA LEU A 83 1.47 0.93 -1.22
C LEU A 83 2.28 1.44 -2.41
N ALA A 84 3.19 2.39 -2.18
CA ALA A 84 4.13 2.83 -3.20
C ALA A 84 5.12 1.73 -3.62
N ARG A 85 5.70 1.01 -2.66
CA ARG A 85 6.56 -0.15 -2.95
C ARG A 85 5.82 -1.26 -3.70
N MET A 86 4.52 -1.39 -3.48
CA MET A 86 3.65 -2.33 -4.19
C MET A 86 3.15 -1.80 -5.54
N GLY A 87 3.60 -0.61 -5.97
CA GLY A 87 3.31 -0.05 -7.28
C GLY A 87 1.97 0.68 -7.39
N TYR A 88 1.19 0.81 -6.31
CA TYR A 88 -0.04 1.60 -6.31
C TYR A 88 0.24 3.11 -6.33
N PHE A 89 1.35 3.55 -5.75
CA PHE A 89 1.75 4.96 -5.79
C PHE A 89 3.18 5.08 -6.24
N LYS A 90 3.52 6.24 -6.82
CA LYS A 90 4.91 6.61 -7.08
C LYS A 90 5.32 7.68 -6.07
N ILE A 91 6.38 7.37 -5.32
CA ILE A 91 7.07 8.35 -4.48
C ILE A 91 7.91 9.25 -5.38
N ILE A 92 7.76 10.55 -5.18
CA ILE A 92 8.57 11.60 -5.76
C ILE A 92 9.31 12.21 -4.58
N GLU A 93 10.64 12.24 -4.64
CA GLU A 93 11.45 12.91 -3.64
C GLU A 93 11.62 14.37 -4.07
N ASN A 94 11.15 15.31 -3.26
CA ASN A 94 11.42 16.71 -3.52
C ASN A 94 12.83 17.06 -3.00
N LYS A 95 13.77 17.33 -3.92
CA LYS A 95 15.17 17.66 -3.58
C LYS A 95 15.37 19.11 -3.10
N SER A 96 14.36 19.80 -2.57
CA SER A 96 14.55 21.18 -2.08
C SER A 96 15.15 21.19 -0.67
N SER A 97 16.48 21.12 -0.63
CA SER A 97 17.38 21.97 0.16
C SER A 97 16.93 22.42 1.56
N THR A 98 17.41 21.73 2.58
CA THR A 98 18.32 22.25 3.64
C THR A 98 18.71 21.03 4.50
N GLY A 99 19.94 20.99 5.01
CA GLY A 99 20.59 19.79 5.57
C GLY A 99 20.03 19.30 6.92
N ASP A 100 18.71 19.40 7.12
CA ASP A 100 18.01 18.94 8.31
C ASP A 100 17.37 17.59 8.02
N GLU A 101 18.08 16.51 8.37
CA GLU A 101 17.65 15.12 8.21
C GLU A 101 16.37 14.78 9.01
N GLU A 102 15.93 15.67 9.91
CA GLU A 102 14.83 15.43 10.83
C GLU A 102 13.43 15.53 10.20
N ASN A 103 13.27 16.14 9.02
CA ASN A 103 11.95 16.35 8.37
C ASN A 103 11.82 15.73 6.96
N HIS A 104 12.52 14.62 6.71
CA HIS A 104 12.49 13.93 5.43
C HIS A 104 11.07 13.48 5.00
N ASP A 105 10.16 13.28 5.96
CA ASP A 105 8.79 12.82 5.73
C ASP A 105 7.83 13.91 5.22
N GLU A 106 8.12 15.20 5.45
CA GLU A 106 7.31 16.30 4.90
C GLU A 106 7.56 16.53 3.40
N LEU A 107 8.71 16.08 2.90
CA LEU A 107 9.14 16.25 1.51
C LEU A 107 8.72 15.08 0.60
N VAL A 108 8.10 14.03 1.16
CA VAL A 108 7.62 12.88 0.40
C VAL A 108 6.32 13.22 -0.30
N LEU A 109 6.35 13.05 -1.61
CA LEU A 109 5.31 13.44 -2.52
C LEU A 109 4.76 12.18 -3.22
N TYR A 110 3.45 11.94 -3.17
CA TYR A 110 2.84 10.74 -3.75
C TYR A 110 2.02 11.07 -5.00
N SER A 111 2.20 10.27 -6.05
CA SER A 111 1.42 10.36 -7.30
C SER A 111 0.77 9.02 -7.66
N LEU A 112 -0.35 9.07 -8.41
CA LEU A 112 -1.04 7.88 -8.90
C LEU A 112 -0.23 7.14 -9.97
N THR A 113 -0.27 5.82 -9.91
CA THR A 113 0.15 4.92 -11.00
C THR A 113 -1.10 4.41 -11.74
N PRO A 114 -0.97 3.74 -12.90
CA PRO A 114 -2.12 3.13 -13.56
C PRO A 114 -2.96 2.21 -12.64
N LEU A 115 -2.32 1.51 -11.70
CA LEU A 115 -3.00 0.61 -10.75
C LEU A 115 -3.92 1.34 -9.78
N SER A 116 -3.56 2.56 -9.37
CA SER A 116 -4.37 3.36 -8.46
C SER A 116 -5.33 4.32 -9.17
N ARG A 117 -5.15 4.57 -10.47
CA ARG A 117 -6.06 5.41 -11.28
C ARG A 117 -7.46 4.82 -11.42
N VAL A 118 -7.62 3.51 -11.31
CA VAL A 118 -8.93 2.84 -11.36
C VAL A 118 -9.66 2.85 -10.03
N LEU A 119 -9.09 3.44 -8.97
CA LEU A 119 -9.67 3.40 -7.63
C LEU A 119 -10.60 4.56 -7.28
N PRO A 120 -10.42 5.81 -7.75
CA PRO A 120 -11.35 6.90 -7.42
C PRO A 120 -12.77 6.57 -7.87
N LYS A 121 -13.78 6.91 -7.04
CA LYS A 121 -15.21 6.69 -7.35
C LYS A 121 -15.72 7.47 -8.57
N THR A 122 -14.98 8.51 -8.95
CA THR A 122 -15.34 9.44 -10.04
C THR A 122 -14.95 8.93 -11.42
N GLU A 123 -14.13 7.87 -11.51
CA GLU A 123 -13.65 7.33 -12.78
C GLU A 123 -14.65 6.31 -13.36
N PRO A 124 -14.90 6.32 -14.69
CA PRO A 124 -15.60 5.23 -15.34
C PRO A 124 -14.79 3.94 -15.12
N PHE A 125 -15.46 2.86 -14.68
CA PHE A 125 -14.85 1.59 -14.28
C PHE A 125 -14.08 1.60 -12.94
N SER A 126 -14.49 2.46 -12.00
CA SER A 126 -13.95 2.43 -10.63
C SER A 126 -14.02 1.05 -9.98
N LEU A 127 -12.88 0.55 -9.52
CA LEU A 127 -12.77 -0.67 -8.72
C LEU A 127 -12.90 -0.43 -7.21
N SER A 128 -13.23 0.81 -6.79
CA SER A 128 -13.43 1.13 -5.36
C SER A 128 -14.41 0.18 -4.68
N SER A 129 -15.58 -0.05 -5.26
CA SER A 129 -16.60 -0.96 -4.72
C SER A 129 -16.09 -2.39 -4.57
N TYR A 130 -15.26 -2.86 -5.51
CA TYR A 130 -14.65 -4.18 -5.44
C TYR A 130 -13.63 -4.29 -4.31
N VAL A 131 -12.76 -3.28 -4.16
CA VAL A 131 -11.77 -3.21 -3.06
C VAL A 131 -12.46 -3.13 -1.69
N LEU A 132 -13.56 -2.39 -1.59
CA LEU A 132 -14.36 -2.30 -0.37
C LEU A 132 -15.06 -3.62 -0.01
N GLY A 133 -15.60 -4.33 -1.00
CA GLY A 133 -16.32 -5.59 -0.81
C GLY A 133 -15.42 -6.80 -0.51
N SER A 134 -14.26 -6.88 -1.17
CA SER A 134 -13.33 -8.03 -1.08
C SER A 134 -12.72 -8.24 0.31
N ASN A 135 -12.65 -7.20 1.14
CA ASN A 135 -12.09 -7.26 2.49
C ASN A 135 -13.15 -6.93 3.56
N ASN A 136 -14.44 -7.14 3.26
CA ASN A 136 -15.52 -6.99 4.21
C ASN A 136 -15.60 -8.23 5.14
N PRO A 137 -15.48 -8.10 6.47
CA PRO A 137 -15.59 -9.24 7.39
C PRO A 137 -16.97 -9.91 7.40
N TYR A 138 -17.99 -9.32 6.77
CA TYR A 138 -19.36 -9.83 6.74
C TYR A 138 -19.77 -10.56 5.45
N SER A 139 -18.83 -10.83 4.52
CA SER A 139 -19.16 -11.47 3.23
C SER A 139 -19.13 -13.01 3.24
N THR A 140 -18.98 -13.65 4.40
CA THR A 140 -19.25 -15.09 4.55
C THR A 140 -20.60 -15.29 5.24
N SER A 141 -21.65 -15.49 4.45
CA SER A 141 -22.92 -16.09 4.88
C SER A 141 -23.25 -17.22 3.91
#